data_AF-Q92VU1-F1
#
_entry.id   AF-Q92VU1-F1
#
_cell.length_a   1.000
_cell.length_b   1.000
_cell.length_c   1.000
_cell.angle_alpha   90.00
_cell.angle_beta   90.00
_cell.angle_gamma   90.00
#
_symmetry.space_group_name_H-M   'P 1'
#
loop_
_entity.id
_entity.type
_entity.pdbx_description
1 polymer ?
#
loop_
_entity_poly.entity_id
_entity_poly.type
_entity_poly.pdbx_seq_one_letter_code
_entity_poly.pdbx_strand_id
1 'polypeptide(L)' 'MEQCRGARAMLGWSQAELAKAASVSRQTIADFERGAHVPIVNNLASIVAAFAKAGIEFIPENGGGVGVRFKK' A
#
# COMPACT_ATOMS: atom_id res chain seq x y z
N MET A 1 2.97 7.47 -2.93
CA MET A 1 1.61 6.90 -3.13
C MET A 1 1.51 5.92 -4.29
N GLU A 2 2.17 6.16 -5.42
CA GLU A 2 2.01 5.32 -6.61
C GLU A 2 2.37 3.86 -6.37
N GLN A 3 3.34 3.59 -5.50
CA GLN A 3 3.60 2.24 -4.97
C GLN A 3 2.38 1.56 -4.34
N CYS A 4 1.49 2.27 -3.65
CA CYS A 4 0.26 1.69 -3.06
C CYS A 4 -0.73 1.27 -4.15
N ARG A 5 -0.97 2.16 -5.13
CA ARG A 5 -1.82 1.89 -6.30
C ARG A 5 -1.24 0.74 -7.16
N GLY A 6 0.07 0.74 -7.38
CA GLY A 6 0.80 -0.31 -8.11
C GLY A 6 0.73 -1.65 -7.39
N ALA A 7 1.03 -1.70 -6.09
CA ALA A 7 0.92 -2.92 -5.28
C ALA A 7 -0.50 -3.49 -5.29
N ARG A 8 -1.54 -2.65 -5.19
CA ARG A 8 -2.93 -3.10 -5.35
C ARG A 8 -3.20 -3.66 -6.74
N ALA A 9 -2.75 -2.99 -7.80
CA ALA A 9 -2.94 -3.44 -9.18
C ALA A 9 -2.27 -4.80 -9.43
N MET A 10 -1.06 -5.01 -8.90
CA MET A 10 -0.37 -6.30 -8.94
C MET A 10 -1.15 -7.42 -8.25
N LEU A 11 -1.82 -7.12 -7.12
CA LEU A 11 -2.65 -8.07 -6.37
C LEU A 11 -4.09 -8.19 -6.90
N GLY A 12 -4.48 -7.41 -7.91
CA GLY A 12 -5.88 -7.29 -8.35
C GLY A 12 -6.83 -6.65 -7.33
N TRP A 13 -6.31 -6.03 -6.26
CA TRP A 13 -7.10 -5.54 -5.13
C TRP A 13 -7.78 -4.20 -5.40
N SER A 14 -9.06 -4.12 -5.04
CA SER A 14 -9.76 -2.85 -4.83
C SER A 14 -9.27 -2.10 -3.57
N GLN A 15 -9.64 -0.83 -3.45
CA GLN A 15 -9.41 -0.06 -2.22
C GLN A 15 -10.10 -0.68 -0.99
N ALA A 16 -11.24 -1.35 -1.19
CA ALA A 16 -12.00 -1.98 -0.10
C ALA A 16 -11.30 -3.25 0.42
N GLU A 17 -10.69 -4.04 -0.47
CA GLU A 17 -9.91 -5.22 -0.09
C GLU A 17 -8.63 -4.84 0.65
N LEU A 18 -7.90 -3.82 0.18
CA LEU A 18 -6.75 -3.30 0.94
C LEU A 18 -7.18 -2.76 2.31
N ALA A 19 -8.28 -2.01 2.39
CA ALA A 19 -8.81 -1.50 3.65
C ALA A 19 -9.13 -2.63 4.64
N LYS A 20 -9.78 -3.70 4.16
CA LYS A 20 -10.06 -4.92 4.94
C LYS A 20 -8.78 -5.62 5.38
N ALA A 21 -7.82 -5.83 4.47
CA ALA A 21 -6.56 -6.52 4.76
C ALA A 21 -5.65 -5.75 5.74
N ALA A 22 -5.69 -4.41 5.69
CA ALA A 22 -4.96 -3.52 6.59
C ALA A 22 -5.77 -3.11 7.84
N SER A 23 -7.02 -3.55 8.00
CA SER A 23 -7.91 -3.17 9.11
C SER A 23 -8.05 -1.64 9.30
N VAL A 24 -8.14 -0.89 8.20
CA VAL A 24 -8.36 0.58 8.19
C VAL A 24 -9.64 0.93 7.42
N SER A 25 -10.09 2.18 7.50
CA SER A 25 -11.24 2.62 6.71
C SER A 25 -10.91 2.69 5.21
N ARG A 26 -11.90 2.42 4.34
CA ARG A 26 -11.75 2.62 2.89
C ARG A 26 -11.40 4.08 2.55
N GLN A 27 -11.93 5.05 3.30
CA GLN A 27 -11.63 6.45 3.10
C GLN A 27 -10.14 6.75 3.37
N THR A 28 -9.54 6.16 4.40
CA THR A 28 -8.09 6.27 4.67
C THR A 28 -7.25 5.75 3.49
N ILE A 29 -7.69 4.69 2.81
CA ILE A 29 -7.03 4.21 1.58
C ILE A 29 -7.22 5.19 0.42
N ALA A 30 -8.43 5.72 0.20
CA ALA A 30 -8.69 6.66 -0.88
C ALA A 30 -7.92 7.99 -0.68
N ASP A 31 -7.87 8.50 0.54
CA ASP A 31 -7.07 9.66 0.94
C ASP A 31 -5.56 9.39 0.77
N PHE A 32 -5.15 8.16 1.11
CA PHE A 32 -3.91 7.42 0.83
C PHE A 32 -3.46 7.30 -0.65
N GLU A 33 -4.38 7.52 -1.59
CA GLU A 33 -4.11 7.34 -3.03
C GLU A 33 -4.33 8.62 -3.85
N ARG A 34 -5.04 9.59 -3.27
CA ARG A 34 -5.21 10.93 -3.85
C ARG A 34 -4.26 11.99 -3.28
N GLY A 35 -3.55 11.69 -2.19
CA GLY A 35 -2.48 12.55 -1.66
C GLY A 35 -2.96 13.59 -0.66
N ALA A 36 -4.14 13.36 -0.07
CA ALA A 36 -4.78 14.31 0.82
C ALA A 36 -4.08 14.40 2.18
N HIS A 37 -3.63 13.27 2.72
CA HIS A 37 -2.79 13.22 3.90
C HIS A 37 -1.96 11.92 3.91
N VAL A 38 -0.86 11.92 4.66
CA VAL A 38 -0.13 10.69 4.99
C VAL A 38 -0.85 10.02 6.17
N PRO A 39 -1.21 8.72 6.10
CA PRO A 39 -1.82 8.02 7.21
C PRO A 39 -0.97 8.10 8.48
N ILE A 40 -1.62 8.16 9.65
CA ILE A 40 -0.92 8.05 10.93
C ILE A 40 -0.05 6.79 10.94
N VAL A 41 1.07 6.84 11.67
CA VAL A 41 2.13 5.81 11.64
C VAL A 41 1.57 4.39 11.78
N ASN A 42 0.62 4.17 12.69
CA ASN A 42 -0.03 2.87 12.87
C ASN A 42 -0.81 2.38 11.63
N ASN A 43 -1.57 3.27 10.99
CA ASN A 43 -2.33 2.91 9.77
C ASN A 43 -1.39 2.66 8.59
N LEU A 44 -0.32 3.46 8.46
CA LEU A 44 0.70 3.24 7.43
C LEU A 44 1.41 1.88 7.62
N ALA A 45 1.78 1.55 8.87
CA ALA A 45 2.37 0.26 9.22
C ALA A 45 1.42 -0.91 8.89
N SER A 46 0.12 -0.81 9.21
CA SER A 46 -0.87 -1.83 8.86
C SER A 46 -1.06 -1.99 7.34
N ILE A 47 -1.04 -0.90 6.57
CA ILE A 47 -1.10 -0.95 5.10
C ILE A 47 0.12 -1.67 4.53
N VAL A 48 1.34 -1.29 4.96
CA VAL A 48 2.58 -1.96 4.52
C VAL A 48 2.59 -3.43 4.94
N ALA A 49 2.13 -3.75 6.16
CA ALA A 49 2.03 -5.13 6.64
C ALA A 49 1.02 -5.98 5.86
N ALA A 50 -0.11 -5.41 5.43
CA ALA A 50 -1.11 -6.11 4.62
C ALA A 50 -0.53 -6.53 3.26
N PHE A 51 0.13 -5.61 2.57
CA PHE A 51 0.88 -5.90 1.34
C PHE A 51 2.01 -6.91 1.58
N ALA A 52 2.78 -6.75 2.66
CA ALA A 52 3.86 -7.66 3.02
C ALA A 52 3.41 -9.10 3.28
N LYS A 53 2.20 -9.29 3.81
CA LYS A 53 1.54 -10.59 4.00
C LYS A 53 0.97 -11.15 2.70
N ALA A 54 0.50 -10.30 1.79
CA ALA A 54 0.01 -10.68 0.47
C ALA A 54 1.15 -10.93 -0.55
N GLY A 55 2.41 -11.02 -0.12
CA GLY A 55 3.54 -11.32 -1.00
C GLY A 55 4.10 -10.12 -1.77
N ILE A 56 3.77 -8.88 -1.40
CA ILE A 56 4.41 -7.67 -1.97
C ILE A 56 5.57 -7.19 -1.10
N GLU A 57 6.63 -6.68 -1.73
CA GLU A 57 7.76 -6.01 -1.10
C GLU A 57 7.93 -4.60 -1.68
N PHE A 58 8.11 -3.62 -0.81
CA PHE A 58 8.40 -2.24 -1.21
C PHE A 58 9.91 -2.03 -1.29
N ILE A 59 10.36 -1.47 -2.42
CA ILE A 59 11.76 -1.14 -2.66
C ILE A 59 11.94 0.36 -2.37
N PRO A 60 12.81 0.76 -1.42
CA PRO A 60 13.13 2.16 -1.18
C PRO A 60 13.91 2.74 -2.37
N GLU A 61 14.00 4.07 -2.44
CA GLU A 61 14.74 4.73 -3.51
C GLU A 61 16.22 4.32 -3.49
N ASN A 62 16.70 3.77 -4.60
CA ASN A 62 18.04 3.21 -4.75
C ASN A 62 18.78 3.79 -5.97
N GLY A 63 18.46 5.03 -6.35
CA GLY A 63 18.93 5.69 -7.58
C GLY A 63 18.05 5.45 -8.81
N GLY A 64 17.18 4.43 -8.80
CA GLY A 64 16.17 4.16 -9.84
C GLY A 64 14.76 4.67 -9.53
N GLY A 65 14.59 5.43 -8.43
CA GLY A 65 13.28 5.75 -7.86
C GLY A 65 12.74 4.67 -6.92
N VAL A 66 11.52 4.88 -6.42
CA VAL A 66 10.83 3.95 -5.49
C VAL A 66 10.05 2.85 -6.24
N GLY A 67 10.05 1.62 -5.74
CA GLY A 67 9.50 0.46 -6.45
C GLY A 67 8.63 -0.49 -5.63
N VAL A 68 7.98 -1.44 -6.29
CA VAL A 68 7.25 -2.58 -5.69
C VAL A 68 7.52 -3.85 -6.48
N ARG A 69 7.63 -4.99 -5.79
CA ARG A 69 7.79 -6.32 -6.42
C ARG A 69 7.01 -7.39 -5.67
N PHE A 70 6.83 -8.54 -6.30
CA PHE A 70 6.46 -9.77 -5.58
C PHE A 70 7.67 -10.32 -4.82
N LYS A 71 7.41 -10.88 -3.65
CA LYS A 71 8.33 -11.75 -2.90
C LYS A 71 8.43 -13.12 -3.60
N LYS A 72 9.54 -13.80 -3.38
CA LYS A 72 9.66 -15.24 -3.65
C LYS A 72 9.00 -16.05 -2.53
#